data_AF-A0A1J7IKI7-F1
#
_entry.id   AF-A0A1J7IKI7-F1
#
_cell.length_a   1.000
_cell.length_b   1.000
_cell.length_c   1.000
_cell.angle_alpha   90.00
_cell.angle_beta   90.00
_cell.angle_gamma   90.00
#
_symmetry.space_group_name_H-M   'P 1'
#
loop_
_entity.id
_entity.type
_entity.pdbx_description
1 polymer ?
#
loop_
_entity_poly.entity_id
_entity_poly.type
_entity_poly.pdbx_seq_one_letter_code
_entity_poly.pdbx_strand_id
1 'polypeptide(L)'
;MESPNGASHWDNWVGEALSTLDSLKVLRSLRPISLRTQKNENVSDEAAAFKVFDEMQPWDRSSVEVEIAQTTFHRWMHDTPSSGDEFVYTAVSGEDEPVAYDEKFKKLTLFSGNDYLGLSSHPTIGRAAAMAAQQHGMGPRGSALICGYTNYHRLLESSLADLKKKEDCLLCPTGFAANMALMTAIGSIGSLLAGNSIPSEDETIAVFSDALNHASIIDGLRLAERQKSVKVFIYRHCDMTHLNKLLSHCRMRKKVVVTDGLFSMDGDFAPMVELADLRKKHGFLLVIDDAHGTFVCGKNGGGVAEEFNCEKDVDICIGTLSKAAGCHGGFIACSKRWKLLIQSRGRSFIFSTAIPVPVVAAAHAAVEVAKHESWRRKAIWNRVKDFHLLTGIPVTSPIISLIVGSEDKALQASRHLLQSGFHVTAIRPPTVPPNSCRLRVALCAVHTREDMENLTAALSRCINFQDTRIYDDFNGYARL
;
A
#
# COMPACT_ATOMS: atom_id res chain seq x y z
N MET A 1 23.97 -31.87 -15.31
CA MET A 1 22.73 -31.77 -16.11
C MET A 1 21.64 -31.28 -15.18
N GLU A 2 21.43 -29.98 -15.16
CA GLU A 2 20.43 -29.33 -14.30
C GLU A 2 19.02 -29.56 -14.87
N SER A 3 18.06 -29.80 -13.98
CA SER A 3 16.69 -30.14 -14.36
C SER A 3 15.94 -28.92 -14.94
N PRO A 4 15.00 -29.10 -15.87
CA PRO A 4 14.31 -27.99 -16.55
C PRO A 4 13.16 -27.36 -15.73
N ASN A 5 12.99 -27.72 -14.46
CA ASN A 5 11.94 -27.19 -13.60
C ASN A 5 12.57 -26.37 -12.48
N GLY A 6 12.68 -25.06 -12.70
CA GLY A 6 13.27 -24.08 -11.79
C GLY A 6 12.45 -23.86 -10.51
N ALA A 7 12.37 -24.86 -9.65
CA ALA A 7 12.02 -24.64 -8.26
C ALA A 7 13.16 -23.86 -7.59
N SER A 8 12.85 -22.68 -7.07
CA SER A 8 13.84 -21.87 -6.34
C SER A 8 14.38 -22.68 -5.16
N HIS A 9 15.67 -22.53 -4.81
CA HIS A 9 16.22 -23.15 -3.58
C HIS A 9 15.38 -22.82 -2.33
N TRP A 10 14.67 -21.68 -2.36
CA TRP A 10 13.73 -21.24 -1.34
C TRP A 10 12.52 -22.17 -1.18
N ASP A 11 11.97 -22.75 -2.25
CA ASP A 11 10.84 -23.68 -2.13
C ASP A 11 11.21 -24.96 -1.36
N ASN A 12 12.47 -25.37 -1.41
CA ASN A 12 12.99 -26.49 -0.63
C ASN A 12 13.15 -26.12 0.85
N TRP A 13 13.78 -24.97 1.16
CA TRP A 13 13.91 -24.52 2.55
C TRP A 13 12.57 -24.26 3.23
N VAL A 14 11.61 -23.69 2.51
CA VAL A 14 10.25 -23.52 3.02
C VAL A 14 9.59 -24.89 3.20
N GLY A 15 9.77 -25.83 2.27
CA GLY A 15 9.30 -27.21 2.41
C GLY A 15 9.83 -27.89 3.68
N GLU A 16 11.14 -27.83 3.91
CA GLU A 16 11.79 -28.36 5.12
C GLU A 16 11.26 -27.69 6.40
N ALA A 17 11.14 -26.36 6.41
CA ALA A 17 10.58 -25.62 7.53
C ALA A 17 9.13 -26.04 7.82
N LEU A 18 8.32 -26.26 6.78
CA LEU A 18 6.95 -26.77 6.90
C LEU A 18 6.92 -28.19 7.46
N SER A 19 7.82 -29.09 7.03
CA SER A 19 7.95 -30.43 7.59
C SER A 19 8.33 -30.41 9.07
N THR A 20 9.20 -29.48 9.49
CA THR A 20 9.49 -29.26 10.92
C THR A 20 8.26 -28.77 11.68
N LEU A 21 7.48 -27.84 11.13
CA LEU A 21 6.25 -27.37 11.78
C LEU A 21 5.20 -28.48 11.92
N ASP A 22 5.11 -29.36 10.93
CA ASP A 22 4.21 -30.51 10.92
C ASP A 22 4.63 -31.56 11.97
N SER A 23 5.92 -31.90 12.04
CA SER A 23 6.44 -32.85 13.05
C SER A 23 6.25 -32.35 14.48
N LEU A 24 6.34 -31.03 14.68
CA LEU A 24 6.06 -30.36 15.95
C LEU A 24 4.56 -30.14 16.21
N LYS A 25 3.67 -30.50 15.27
CA LYS A 25 2.20 -30.31 15.35
C LYS A 25 1.78 -28.85 15.58
N VAL A 26 2.56 -27.90 15.07
CA VAL A 26 2.30 -26.45 15.16
C VAL A 26 1.99 -25.82 13.80
N LEU A 27 1.92 -26.64 12.73
CA LEU A 27 1.42 -26.21 11.44
C LEU A 27 -0.04 -25.76 11.56
N ARG A 28 -0.32 -24.54 11.10
CA ARG A 28 -1.67 -23.95 11.19
C ARG A 28 -2.34 -24.01 9.84
N SER A 29 -3.67 -24.13 9.83
CA SER A 29 -4.49 -24.09 8.62
C SER A 29 -5.72 -23.21 8.81
N LEU A 30 -6.03 -22.42 7.80
CA LEU A 30 -7.26 -21.65 7.72
C LEU A 30 -8.45 -22.59 7.45
N ARG A 31 -9.57 -22.33 8.15
CA ARG A 31 -10.81 -23.11 8.02
C ARG A 31 -11.95 -22.16 7.69
N PRO A 32 -12.33 -22.03 6.40
CA PRO A 32 -13.37 -21.08 6.01
C PRO A 32 -14.72 -21.42 6.64
N ILE A 33 -15.31 -20.44 7.32
CA ILE A 33 -16.70 -20.47 7.74
C ILE A 33 -17.57 -20.04 6.56
N SER A 34 -18.50 -20.89 6.14
CA SER A 34 -19.45 -20.55 5.08
C SER A 34 -20.55 -19.66 5.63
N LEU A 35 -20.58 -18.42 5.18
CA LEU A 35 -21.70 -17.52 5.40
C LEU A 35 -22.70 -17.74 4.26
N ARG A 36 -23.84 -18.36 4.58
CA ARG A 36 -24.92 -18.58 3.61
C ARG A 36 -25.49 -17.23 3.20
N THR A 37 -25.44 -16.92 1.91
CA THR A 37 -26.38 -15.96 1.32
C THR A 37 -27.76 -16.57 1.48
N GLN A 38 -28.62 -15.95 2.27
CA GLN A 38 -30.05 -16.24 2.17
C GLN A 38 -30.44 -15.89 0.74
N LYS A 39 -30.75 -16.89 -0.08
CA LYS A 39 -31.49 -16.64 -1.33
C LYS A 39 -32.84 -16.07 -0.90
N ASN A 40 -32.92 -14.76 -0.78
CA ASN A 40 -34.22 -14.12 -0.85
C ASN A 40 -34.71 -14.37 -2.27
N GLU A 41 -35.75 -15.19 -2.42
CA GLU A 41 -36.39 -15.54 -3.71
C GLU A 41 -36.92 -14.32 -4.49
N ASN A 42 -36.72 -13.10 -3.97
CA ASN A 42 -37.19 -11.82 -4.52
C ASN A 42 -36.07 -10.81 -4.87
N VAL A 43 -34.78 -11.19 -4.80
CA VAL A 43 -33.69 -10.33 -5.28
C VAL A 43 -33.35 -10.76 -6.71
N SER A 44 -33.70 -9.93 -7.70
CA SER A 44 -33.40 -10.20 -9.11
C SER A 44 -31.90 -10.44 -9.30
N ASP A 45 -31.52 -11.36 -10.19
CA ASP A 45 -30.11 -11.67 -10.52
C ASP A 45 -29.30 -10.42 -10.94
N GLU A 46 -29.97 -9.34 -11.38
CA GLU A 46 -29.36 -8.04 -11.66
C GLU A 46 -28.77 -7.33 -10.43
N ALA A 47 -29.30 -7.57 -9.23
CA ALA A 47 -28.78 -6.99 -7.98
C ALA A 47 -27.52 -7.71 -7.46
N ALA A 48 -27.18 -8.87 -8.01
CA ALA A 48 -25.98 -9.63 -7.66
C ALA A 48 -24.75 -9.25 -8.51
N ALA A 49 -24.94 -8.57 -9.65
CA ALA A 49 -23.85 -8.14 -10.52
C ALA A 49 -23.21 -6.84 -9.99
N PHE A 50 -21.88 -6.79 -9.93
CA PHE A 50 -21.17 -5.54 -9.64
C PHE A 50 -21.43 -4.52 -10.76
N LYS A 51 -22.22 -3.49 -10.48
CA LYS A 51 -22.43 -2.39 -11.42
C LYS A 51 -21.11 -1.65 -11.64
N VAL A 52 -20.73 -1.50 -12.90
CA VAL A 52 -19.54 -0.76 -13.35
C VAL A 52 -19.95 0.36 -14.30
N PHE A 53 -19.05 1.31 -14.52
CA PHE A 53 -19.24 2.51 -15.31
C PHE A 53 -18.07 2.69 -16.29
N ASP A 54 -18.35 3.10 -17.51
CA ASP A 54 -17.34 3.25 -18.57
C ASP A 54 -16.57 4.58 -18.51
N GLU A 55 -17.05 5.52 -17.69
CA GLU A 55 -16.49 6.85 -17.51
C GLU A 55 -16.74 7.41 -16.10
N MET A 56 -16.05 8.51 -15.79
CA MET A 56 -16.19 9.22 -14.52
C MET A 56 -17.61 9.73 -14.33
N GLN A 57 -18.15 9.50 -13.13
CA GLN A 57 -19.48 9.91 -12.71
C GLN A 57 -19.40 11.11 -11.76
N PRO A 58 -20.48 11.91 -11.58
CA PRO A 58 -20.45 13.05 -10.67
C PRO A 58 -20.07 12.72 -9.22
N TRP A 59 -20.47 11.55 -8.71
CA TRP A 59 -20.17 11.12 -7.33
C TRP A 59 -18.69 10.77 -7.10
N ASP A 60 -17.93 10.44 -8.16
CA ASP A 60 -16.49 10.18 -8.07
C ASP A 60 -15.73 11.38 -7.48
N ARG A 61 -16.24 12.59 -7.71
CA ARG A 61 -15.64 13.84 -7.21
C ARG A 61 -15.54 13.89 -5.70
N SER A 62 -16.43 13.23 -4.96
CA SER A 62 -16.37 13.16 -3.48
C SER A 62 -15.10 12.50 -2.94
N SER A 63 -14.36 11.74 -3.75
CA SER A 63 -13.04 11.19 -3.35
C SER A 63 -11.95 12.25 -3.25
N VAL A 64 -12.12 13.41 -3.90
CA VAL A 64 -11.14 14.50 -3.92
C VAL A 64 -11.70 15.83 -3.44
N GLU A 65 -13.01 16.02 -3.42
CA GLU A 65 -13.65 17.25 -2.94
C GLU A 65 -14.05 17.09 -1.47
N VAL A 66 -13.51 17.96 -0.63
CA VAL A 66 -13.84 18.01 0.80
C VAL A 66 -14.26 19.41 1.21
N GLU A 67 -15.01 19.49 2.30
CA GLU A 67 -15.43 20.73 2.92
C GLU A 67 -14.87 20.80 4.33
N ILE A 68 -14.31 21.95 4.69
CA ILE A 68 -13.87 22.24 6.05
C ILE A 68 -14.54 23.50 6.56
N ALA A 69 -14.87 23.52 7.85
CA ALA A 69 -15.38 24.72 8.50
C ALA A 69 -14.38 25.89 8.37
N GLN A 70 -14.89 27.11 8.24
CA GLN A 70 -14.06 28.32 8.15
C GLN A 70 -13.15 28.48 9.38
N THR A 71 -13.62 28.08 10.56
CA THR A 71 -12.88 28.05 11.82
C THR A 71 -11.66 27.13 11.73
N THR A 72 -11.87 25.89 11.27
CA THR A 72 -10.80 24.91 10.99
C THR A 72 -9.83 25.42 9.94
N PHE A 73 -10.33 26.01 8.85
CA PHE A 73 -9.49 26.61 7.81
C PHE A 73 -8.57 27.69 8.37
N HIS A 74 -9.09 28.62 9.20
CA HIS A 74 -8.27 29.64 9.85
C HIS A 74 -7.20 29.04 10.77
N ARG A 75 -7.53 27.98 11.53
CA ARG A 75 -6.55 27.30 12.38
C ARG A 75 -5.42 26.66 11.58
N TRP A 76 -5.75 25.96 10.49
CA TRP A 76 -4.76 25.38 9.59
C TRP A 76 -3.87 26.46 8.96
N MET A 77 -4.43 27.63 8.64
CA MET A 77 -3.66 28.78 8.14
C MET A 77 -2.68 29.38 9.16
N HIS A 78 -2.88 29.13 10.45
CA HIS A 78 -2.04 29.64 11.54
C HIS A 78 -1.22 28.55 12.26
N ASP A 79 -1.22 27.32 11.74
CA ASP A 79 -0.63 26.13 12.38
C ASP A 79 -1.09 25.91 13.82
N THR A 80 -2.31 26.36 14.13
CA THR A 80 -2.93 26.18 15.43
C THR A 80 -3.54 24.77 15.49
N PRO A 81 -3.21 23.95 16.49
CA PRO A 81 -3.84 22.64 16.67
C PRO A 81 -5.37 22.76 16.76
N SER A 82 -6.08 21.79 16.18
CA SER A 82 -7.51 21.58 16.35
C SER A 82 -7.70 20.38 17.28
N SER A 83 -8.54 20.49 18.31
CA SER A 83 -8.89 19.34 19.15
C SER A 83 -9.97 18.46 18.51
N GLY A 84 -10.64 18.94 17.46
CA GLY A 84 -11.81 18.31 16.85
C GLY A 84 -13.11 18.70 17.56
N ASP A 85 -13.04 19.33 18.73
CA ASP A 85 -14.19 19.80 19.51
C ASP A 85 -14.73 21.14 18.99
N GLU A 86 -14.08 21.74 18.00
CA GLU A 86 -14.51 23.00 17.40
C GLU A 86 -15.88 22.90 16.71
N PHE A 87 -16.33 21.66 16.42
CA PHE A 87 -17.66 21.34 15.91
C PHE A 87 -18.70 21.07 17.02
N VAL A 88 -18.31 20.98 18.30
CA VAL A 88 -19.21 20.53 19.37
C VAL A 88 -19.52 21.66 20.34
N TYR A 89 -20.46 22.55 19.95
CA TYR A 89 -21.26 23.32 20.91
C TYR A 89 -22.71 23.48 20.46
N THR A 90 -23.53 22.48 20.80
CA THR A 90 -24.84 22.71 21.45
C THR A 90 -25.06 21.61 22.48
N ALA A 91 -24.43 21.74 23.65
CA ALA A 91 -24.92 21.06 24.84
C ALA A 91 -25.95 21.98 25.50
N VAL A 92 -27.18 21.46 25.56
CA VAL A 92 -28.34 22.07 26.21
C VAL A 92 -27.99 22.46 27.65
N SER A 93 -28.11 23.75 27.98
CA SER A 93 -28.30 24.20 29.35
C SER A 93 -29.15 25.47 29.39
N GLY A 94 -30.42 25.31 29.76
CA GLY A 94 -31.32 26.41 30.11
C GLY A 94 -31.96 27.09 28.91
N GLU A 95 -33.25 27.36 29.05
CA GLU A 95 -34.13 28.13 28.16
C GLU A 95 -33.42 29.31 27.46
N ASP A 96 -32.95 29.09 26.23
CA ASP A 96 -32.69 30.12 25.21
C ASP A 96 -32.52 29.42 23.86
N GLU A 97 -33.08 30.01 22.80
CA GLU A 97 -33.14 29.43 21.45
C GLU A 97 -31.75 28.98 20.94
N PRO A 98 -31.66 27.87 20.18
CA PRO A 98 -30.40 27.46 19.57
C PRO A 98 -29.94 28.55 18.59
N VAL A 99 -28.87 29.26 18.96
CA VAL A 99 -28.17 30.18 18.06
C VAL A 99 -27.52 29.33 16.96
N ALA A 100 -28.20 29.20 15.83
CA ALA A 100 -27.63 28.63 14.63
C ALA A 100 -26.51 29.56 14.14
N TYR A 101 -25.25 29.22 14.45
CA TYR A 101 -24.15 29.78 13.71
C TYR A 101 -24.24 29.24 12.29
N ASP A 102 -24.48 30.14 11.33
CA ASP A 102 -24.32 29.88 9.88
C ASP A 102 -22.83 29.66 9.60
N GLU A 103 -22.31 28.49 9.99
CA GLU A 103 -20.92 28.14 9.82
C GLU A 103 -20.62 27.98 8.33
N LYS A 104 -19.80 28.89 7.80
CA LYS A 104 -19.39 28.85 6.40
C LYS A 104 -18.38 27.74 6.20
N PHE A 105 -18.54 26.99 5.10
CA PHE A 105 -17.62 25.94 4.68
C PHE A 105 -16.74 26.42 3.54
N LYS A 106 -15.47 26.00 3.55
CA LYS A 106 -14.55 26.16 2.44
C LYS A 106 -14.33 24.84 1.75
N LYS A 107 -14.56 24.83 0.43
CA LYS A 107 -14.29 23.69 -0.45
C LYS A 107 -12.79 23.60 -0.73
N LEU A 108 -12.27 22.38 -0.66
CA LEU A 108 -10.89 22.04 -1.01
C LEU A 108 -10.85 20.84 -1.95
N THR A 109 -9.90 20.85 -2.86
CA THR A 109 -9.54 19.70 -3.68
C THR A 109 -8.29 19.02 -3.11
N LEU A 110 -8.41 17.73 -2.77
CA LEU A 110 -7.35 16.92 -2.21
C LEU A 110 -6.33 16.52 -3.29
N PHE A 111 -5.07 16.85 -3.05
CA PHE A 111 -3.91 16.38 -3.82
C PHE A 111 -2.90 15.70 -2.89
N SER A 112 -3.36 15.18 -1.75
CA SER A 112 -2.55 14.48 -0.75
C SER A 112 -3.08 13.08 -0.41
N GLY A 113 -4.21 12.69 -1.02
CA GLY A 113 -4.86 11.40 -0.79
C GLY A 113 -4.16 10.24 -1.48
N ASN A 114 -4.34 9.03 -0.97
CA ASN A 114 -3.85 7.81 -1.63
C ASN A 114 -4.99 6.98 -2.28
N ASP A 115 -6.21 7.53 -2.38
CA ASP A 115 -7.32 6.94 -3.15
C ASP A 115 -7.10 7.17 -4.65
N TYR A 116 -6.05 6.57 -5.20
CA TYR A 116 -5.56 6.84 -6.56
C TYR A 116 -6.63 6.65 -7.65
N LEU A 117 -7.58 5.76 -7.44
CA LEU A 117 -8.63 5.47 -8.43
C LEU A 117 -9.99 6.08 -8.09
N GLY A 118 -10.10 6.79 -6.97
CA GLY A 118 -11.37 7.36 -6.50
C GLY A 118 -12.39 6.29 -6.09
N LEU A 119 -11.92 5.11 -5.63
CA LEU A 119 -12.80 3.98 -5.35
C LEU A 119 -13.46 4.08 -3.96
N SER A 120 -12.97 4.93 -3.06
CA SER A 120 -13.56 5.07 -1.71
C SER A 120 -15.00 5.58 -1.74
N SER A 121 -15.39 6.32 -2.78
CA SER A 121 -16.76 6.85 -2.98
C SER A 121 -17.63 5.97 -3.88
N HIS A 122 -17.11 4.85 -4.39
CA HIS A 122 -17.79 4.07 -5.42
C HIS A 122 -19.06 3.37 -4.90
N PRO A 123 -20.25 3.59 -5.49
CA PRO A 123 -21.51 3.08 -4.97
C PRO A 123 -21.59 1.55 -4.97
N THR A 124 -20.95 0.88 -5.93
CA THR A 124 -20.89 -0.60 -5.96
C THR A 124 -20.08 -1.18 -4.80
N ILE A 125 -19.04 -0.47 -4.35
CA ILE A 125 -18.20 -0.90 -3.22
C ILE A 125 -18.96 -0.68 -1.92
N GLY A 126 -19.57 0.51 -1.74
CA GLY A 126 -20.40 0.83 -0.57
C GLY A 126 -21.60 -0.12 -0.43
N ARG A 127 -22.29 -0.45 -1.54
CA ARG A 127 -23.38 -1.43 -1.54
C ARG A 127 -22.91 -2.83 -1.13
N ALA A 128 -21.76 -3.29 -1.61
CA ALA A 128 -21.22 -4.60 -1.23
C ALA A 128 -20.97 -4.70 0.29
N ALA A 129 -20.38 -3.64 0.89
CA ALA A 129 -20.25 -3.56 2.35
C ALA A 129 -21.62 -3.56 3.05
N ALA A 130 -22.55 -2.70 2.63
CA ALA A 130 -23.85 -2.57 3.27
C ALA A 130 -24.64 -3.89 3.24
N MET A 131 -24.68 -4.57 2.09
CA MET A 131 -25.35 -5.87 1.94
C MET A 131 -24.71 -6.93 2.84
N ALA A 132 -23.38 -7.05 2.84
CA ALA A 132 -22.69 -8.00 3.70
C ALA A 132 -22.92 -7.70 5.20
N ALA A 133 -22.97 -6.42 5.59
CA ALA A 133 -23.26 -6.02 6.96
C ALA A 133 -24.69 -6.37 7.37
N GLN A 134 -25.68 -6.13 6.51
CA GLN A 134 -27.08 -6.48 6.78
C GLN A 134 -27.30 -7.99 6.86
N GLN A 135 -26.64 -8.77 5.99
CA GLN A 135 -26.84 -10.21 5.90
C GLN A 135 -26.04 -11.00 6.95
N HIS A 136 -24.86 -10.52 7.32
CA HIS A 136 -23.90 -11.31 8.11
C HIS A 136 -23.40 -10.58 9.37
N GLY A 137 -23.79 -9.33 9.57
CA GLY A 137 -23.29 -8.47 10.64
C GLY A 137 -21.89 -7.92 10.36
N MET A 138 -21.32 -7.23 11.36
CA MET A 138 -20.04 -6.52 11.25
C MET A 138 -18.80 -7.37 11.54
N GLY A 139 -18.96 -8.63 11.95
CA GLY A 139 -17.86 -9.45 12.48
C GLY A 139 -16.60 -9.47 11.60
N PRO A 140 -15.47 -9.84 12.22
CA PRO A 140 -15.30 -11.26 12.49
C PRO A 140 -15.44 -11.59 13.97
N ARG A 141 -15.66 -12.86 14.28
CA ARG A 141 -15.83 -13.35 15.65
C ARG A 141 -14.49 -13.58 16.37
N GLY A 142 -13.37 -13.24 15.74
CA GLY A 142 -12.01 -13.43 16.25
C GLY A 142 -10.95 -13.40 15.15
N SER A 143 -9.77 -13.96 15.43
CA SER A 143 -8.70 -14.10 14.43
C SER A 143 -9.06 -15.12 13.34
N ALA A 144 -8.38 -15.01 12.19
CA ALA A 144 -8.63 -15.87 11.04
C ALA A 144 -8.45 -17.36 11.36
N LEU A 145 -7.53 -17.70 12.26
CA LEU A 145 -7.21 -19.07 12.67
C LEU A 145 -8.20 -19.70 13.66
N ILE A 146 -9.06 -18.89 14.30
CA ILE A 146 -10.03 -19.38 15.29
C ILE A 146 -11.44 -19.42 14.69
N CYS A 147 -12.02 -18.26 14.39
CA CYS A 147 -13.39 -18.17 13.88
C CYS A 147 -13.66 -16.88 13.07
N GLY A 148 -12.60 -16.22 12.60
CA GLY A 148 -12.70 -14.99 11.82
C GLY A 148 -12.65 -15.18 10.30
N TYR A 149 -12.19 -16.33 9.81
CA TYR A 149 -12.00 -16.56 8.37
C TYR A 149 -13.25 -17.14 7.71
N THR A 150 -13.69 -16.54 6.61
CA THR A 150 -14.95 -16.87 5.93
C THR A 150 -14.76 -17.10 4.43
N ASN A 151 -15.79 -17.59 3.75
CA ASN A 151 -15.81 -17.69 2.29
C ASN A 151 -15.56 -16.34 1.58
N TYR A 152 -15.97 -15.21 2.17
CA TYR A 152 -15.66 -13.88 1.64
C TYR A 152 -14.15 -13.58 1.64
N HIS A 153 -13.45 -13.95 2.72
CA HIS A 153 -11.99 -13.80 2.81
C HIS A 153 -11.31 -14.63 1.74
N ARG A 154 -11.72 -15.90 1.60
CA ARG A 154 -11.16 -16.79 0.57
C ARG A 154 -11.38 -16.25 -0.84
N LEU A 155 -12.56 -15.70 -1.12
CA LEU A 155 -12.91 -15.14 -2.42
C LEU A 155 -12.04 -13.93 -2.77
N LEU A 156 -11.83 -13.01 -1.82
CA LEU A 156 -10.93 -11.88 -2.00
C LEU A 156 -9.48 -12.35 -2.18
N GLU A 157 -9.01 -13.33 -1.39
CA GLU A 157 -7.68 -13.93 -1.57
C GLU A 157 -7.48 -14.51 -2.97
N SER A 158 -8.46 -15.23 -3.52
CA SER A 158 -8.37 -15.74 -4.90
C SER A 158 -8.22 -14.61 -5.91
N SER A 159 -9.06 -13.58 -5.77
CA SER A 159 -9.09 -12.47 -6.73
C SER A 159 -7.79 -11.67 -6.72
N LEU A 160 -7.19 -11.47 -5.54
CA LEU A 160 -5.89 -10.82 -5.38
C LEU A 160 -4.73 -11.69 -5.89
N ALA A 161 -4.78 -13.01 -5.66
CA ALA A 161 -3.79 -13.94 -6.20
C ALA A 161 -3.78 -13.93 -7.74
N ASP A 162 -4.98 -13.96 -8.35
CA ASP A 162 -5.16 -13.91 -9.80
C ASP A 162 -4.68 -12.59 -10.40
N LEU A 163 -4.97 -11.47 -9.71
CA LEU A 163 -4.49 -10.15 -10.09
C LEU A 163 -2.96 -10.07 -10.07
N LYS A 164 -2.31 -10.65 -9.06
CA LYS A 164 -0.85 -10.63 -8.87
C LYS A 164 -0.11 -11.74 -9.61
N LYS A 165 -0.81 -12.61 -10.34
CA LYS A 165 -0.26 -13.82 -10.99
C LYS A 165 0.49 -14.71 -10.01
N LYS A 166 -0.10 -14.97 -8.83
CA LYS A 166 0.43 -15.86 -7.80
C LYS A 166 -0.53 -17.01 -7.52
N GLU A 167 0.00 -18.08 -6.92
CA GLU A 167 -0.80 -19.29 -6.67
C GLU A 167 -1.86 -19.09 -5.59
N ASP A 168 -1.58 -18.24 -4.60
CA ASP A 168 -2.48 -17.96 -3.50
C ASP A 168 -2.17 -16.58 -2.87
N CYS A 169 -3.02 -16.16 -1.95
CA CYS A 169 -2.90 -14.90 -1.22
C CYS A 169 -3.32 -15.08 0.22
N LEU A 170 -2.72 -14.32 1.13
CA LEU A 170 -3.10 -14.25 2.54
C LEU A 170 -3.54 -12.83 2.90
N LEU A 171 -4.76 -12.67 3.43
CA LEU A 171 -5.22 -11.40 3.96
C LEU A 171 -4.63 -11.10 5.34
N CYS A 172 -4.27 -9.84 5.55
CA CYS A 172 -3.79 -9.29 6.81
C CYS A 172 -4.62 -8.04 7.19
N PRO A 173 -4.70 -7.67 8.48
CA PRO A 173 -5.48 -6.51 8.91
C PRO A 173 -5.12 -5.20 8.19
N THR A 174 -3.85 -5.00 7.86
CA THR A 174 -3.34 -3.82 7.14
C THR A 174 -2.13 -4.21 6.28
N GLY A 175 -1.74 -3.35 5.32
CA GLY A 175 -0.47 -3.51 4.59
C GLY A 175 0.75 -3.47 5.52
N PHE A 176 0.68 -2.69 6.61
CA PHE A 176 1.70 -2.73 7.66
C PHE A 176 1.80 -4.13 8.28
N ALA A 177 0.66 -4.70 8.69
CA ALA A 177 0.60 -6.04 9.28
C ALA A 177 1.08 -7.13 8.30
N ALA A 178 0.85 -6.96 6.99
CA ALA A 178 1.32 -7.89 5.95
C ALA A 178 2.85 -7.96 5.91
N ASN A 179 3.53 -6.80 5.86
CA ASN A 179 4.99 -6.74 5.95
C ASN A 179 5.52 -7.39 7.23
N MET A 180 4.96 -7.03 8.39
CA MET A 180 5.35 -7.61 9.67
C MET A 180 5.19 -9.14 9.69
N ALA A 181 4.11 -9.66 9.10
CA ALA A 181 3.81 -11.09 9.06
C ALA A 181 4.85 -11.81 8.19
N LEU A 182 5.16 -11.26 7.01
CA LEU A 182 6.15 -11.86 6.13
C LEU A 182 7.56 -11.84 6.75
N MET A 183 8.04 -10.69 7.23
CA MET A 183 9.40 -10.60 7.77
C MET A 183 9.61 -11.51 8.97
N THR A 184 8.61 -11.60 9.87
CA THR A 184 8.69 -12.52 11.01
C THR A 184 8.62 -13.99 10.59
N ALA A 185 7.87 -14.33 9.54
CA ALA A 185 7.83 -15.67 8.98
C ALA A 185 9.16 -16.06 8.32
N ILE A 186 9.77 -15.17 7.52
CA ILE A 186 11.09 -15.35 6.93
C ILE A 186 12.12 -15.61 8.03
N GLY A 187 12.14 -14.77 9.07
CA GLY A 187 13.07 -14.96 10.19
C GLY A 187 12.91 -16.32 10.87
N SER A 188 11.70 -16.88 10.90
CA SER A 188 11.50 -18.17 11.56
C SER A 188 12.14 -19.35 10.81
N ILE A 189 12.38 -19.23 9.50
CA ILE A 189 12.93 -20.33 8.68
C ILE A 189 14.30 -20.77 9.20
N GLY A 190 15.23 -19.84 9.46
CA GLY A 190 16.57 -20.21 9.93
C GLY A 190 16.53 -21.00 11.24
N SER A 191 15.69 -20.59 12.18
CA SER A 191 15.47 -21.32 13.44
C SER A 191 14.82 -22.69 13.24
N LEU A 192 13.85 -22.80 12.33
CA LEU A 192 13.16 -24.07 12.05
C LEU A 192 14.08 -25.10 11.40
N LEU A 193 15.01 -24.65 10.55
CA LEU A 193 15.99 -25.52 9.91
C LEU A 193 17.09 -25.96 10.87
N ALA A 194 17.52 -25.07 11.77
CA ALA A 194 18.53 -25.35 12.80
C ALA A 194 18.00 -26.14 14.02
N GLY A 195 16.81 -26.75 13.93
CA GLY A 195 16.20 -27.48 15.05
C GLY A 195 15.92 -26.63 16.29
N ASN A 196 15.61 -25.34 16.11
CA ASN A 196 15.45 -24.33 17.16
C ASN A 196 16.71 -24.04 18.00
N SER A 197 17.89 -24.35 17.46
CA SER A 197 19.18 -23.89 17.99
C SER A 197 19.60 -22.55 17.39
N ILE A 198 20.68 -21.95 17.89
CA ILE A 198 21.27 -20.75 17.27
C ILE A 198 21.74 -21.14 15.86
N PRO A 199 21.22 -20.52 14.79
CA PRO A 199 21.60 -20.87 13.44
C PRO A 199 23.09 -20.64 13.20
N SER A 200 23.73 -21.57 12.50
CA SER A 200 25.06 -21.34 11.93
C SER A 200 25.04 -20.20 10.90
N GLU A 201 26.22 -19.72 10.48
CA GLU A 201 26.32 -18.68 9.45
C GLU A 201 25.65 -19.13 8.13
N ASP A 202 25.75 -20.41 7.77
CA ASP A 202 25.09 -20.98 6.58
C ASP A 202 23.55 -21.10 6.72
N GLU A 203 23.07 -21.16 7.96
CA GLU A 203 21.65 -21.23 8.28
C GLU A 203 20.99 -19.86 8.37
N THR A 204 21.78 -18.82 8.65
CA THR A 204 21.38 -17.42 8.74
C THR A 204 20.90 -16.89 7.38
N ILE A 205 19.84 -16.08 7.42
CA ILE A 205 19.24 -15.46 6.23
C ILE A 205 19.78 -14.03 6.10
N ALA A 206 20.40 -13.75 4.96
CA ALA A 206 20.80 -12.40 4.58
C ALA A 206 19.63 -11.67 3.91
N VAL A 207 19.15 -10.58 4.50
CA VAL A 207 18.10 -9.75 3.90
C VAL A 207 18.69 -8.42 3.45
N PHE A 208 18.52 -8.09 2.18
CA PHE A 208 18.96 -6.84 1.56
C PHE A 208 17.75 -5.93 1.39
N SER A 209 17.73 -4.81 2.11
CA SER A 209 16.64 -3.83 2.10
C SER A 209 17.10 -2.54 1.44
N ASP A 210 16.24 -1.96 0.60
CA ASP A 210 16.45 -0.59 0.12
C ASP A 210 16.47 0.37 1.31
N ALA A 211 17.27 1.43 1.21
CA ALA A 211 17.40 2.45 2.25
C ALA A 211 16.12 3.24 2.52
N LEU A 212 15.21 3.33 1.53
CA LEU A 212 13.95 4.09 1.63
C LEU A 212 12.71 3.21 1.74
N ASN A 213 12.89 1.91 2.00
CA ASN A 213 11.77 1.01 2.24
C ASN A 213 10.83 1.55 3.32
N HIS A 214 9.54 1.29 3.13
CA HIS A 214 8.52 1.73 4.07
C HIS A 214 8.78 1.23 5.50
N ALA A 215 8.38 2.03 6.50
CA ALA A 215 8.61 1.74 7.91
C ALA A 215 8.10 0.34 8.34
N SER A 216 7.04 -0.16 7.73
CA SER A 216 6.55 -1.52 8.01
C SER A 216 7.52 -2.64 7.62
N ILE A 217 8.31 -2.45 6.56
CA ILE A 217 9.38 -3.38 6.18
C ILE A 217 10.49 -3.28 7.22
N ILE A 218 10.93 -2.05 7.53
CA ILE A 218 12.01 -1.79 8.49
C ILE A 218 11.69 -2.40 9.87
N ASP A 219 10.49 -2.12 10.40
CA ASP A 219 10.08 -2.65 11.70
C ASP A 219 9.90 -4.17 11.67
N GLY A 220 9.43 -4.72 10.55
CA GLY A 220 9.34 -6.16 10.34
C GLY A 220 10.71 -6.83 10.37
N LEU A 221 11.70 -6.22 9.69
CA LEU A 221 13.08 -6.69 9.68
C LEU A 221 13.74 -6.58 11.06
N ARG A 222 13.53 -5.47 11.78
CA ARG A 222 13.99 -5.31 13.17
C ARG A 222 13.45 -6.42 14.07
N LEU A 223 12.18 -6.81 13.92
CA LEU A 223 11.62 -7.97 14.63
C LEU A 223 12.20 -9.30 14.16
N ALA A 224 12.46 -9.46 12.87
CA ALA A 224 13.06 -10.67 12.31
C ALA A 224 14.49 -10.88 12.85
N GLU A 225 15.30 -9.82 12.96
CA GLU A 225 16.65 -9.88 13.55
C GLU A 225 16.65 -10.32 15.02
N ARG A 226 15.60 -9.99 15.78
CA ARG A 226 15.45 -10.48 17.17
C ARG A 226 15.31 -12.01 17.27
N GLN A 227 14.98 -12.69 16.17
CA GLN A 227 14.95 -14.16 16.11
C GLN A 227 16.34 -14.77 15.96
N LYS A 228 17.41 -13.96 15.83
CA LYS A 228 18.83 -14.37 15.72
C LYS A 228 19.17 -15.24 14.52
N SER A 229 18.29 -15.28 13.52
CA SER A 229 18.39 -16.08 12.29
C SER A 229 18.47 -15.22 11.04
N VAL A 230 18.45 -13.90 11.19
CA VAL A 230 18.44 -12.92 10.10
C VAL A 230 19.55 -11.91 10.34
N LYS A 231 20.23 -11.54 9.25
CA LYS A 231 21.16 -10.41 9.20
C LYS A 231 20.73 -9.47 8.08
N VAL A 232 20.48 -8.21 8.43
CA VAL A 232 20.02 -7.21 7.47
C VAL A 232 21.20 -6.41 6.91
N PHE A 233 21.14 -6.15 5.60
CA PHE A 233 22.05 -5.29 4.87
C PHE A 233 21.22 -4.20 4.17
N ILE A 234 21.61 -2.95 4.34
CA ILE A 234 20.95 -1.82 3.67
C ILE A 234 21.76 -1.44 2.44
N TYR A 235 21.15 -1.50 1.25
CA TYR A 235 21.76 -0.97 0.03
C TYR A 235 21.26 0.46 -0.23
N ARG A 236 22.01 1.22 -1.04
CA ARG A 236 21.65 2.60 -1.34
C ARG A 236 20.40 2.59 -2.21
N HIS A 237 19.52 3.57 -2.00
CA HIS A 237 18.25 3.66 -2.70
C HIS A 237 18.39 3.48 -4.21
N CYS A 238 17.66 2.51 -4.79
CA CYS A 238 17.66 2.18 -6.22
C CYS A 238 19.06 1.89 -6.83
N ASP A 239 20.10 1.64 -6.01
CA ASP A 239 21.47 1.43 -6.47
C ASP A 239 21.78 -0.06 -6.64
N MET A 240 21.51 -0.56 -7.84
CA MET A 240 21.74 -1.96 -8.22
C MET A 240 23.23 -2.33 -8.24
N THR A 241 24.14 -1.36 -8.38
CA THR A 241 25.58 -1.60 -8.30
C THR A 241 25.99 -1.91 -6.87
N HIS A 242 25.51 -1.13 -5.90
CA HIS A 242 25.75 -1.37 -4.49
C HIS A 242 25.08 -2.67 -4.03
N LEU A 243 23.84 -2.93 -4.43
CA LEU A 243 23.17 -4.20 -4.15
C LEU A 243 23.97 -5.40 -4.69
N ASN A 244 24.39 -5.37 -5.96
CA ASN A 244 25.21 -6.43 -6.54
C ASN A 244 26.54 -6.62 -5.79
N LYS A 245 27.18 -5.54 -5.34
CA LYS A 245 28.39 -5.63 -4.50
C LYS A 245 28.11 -6.34 -3.18
N LEU A 246 27.05 -5.97 -2.47
CA LEU A 246 26.67 -6.60 -1.21
C LEU A 246 26.32 -8.08 -1.39
N LEU A 247 25.55 -8.42 -2.43
CA LEU A 247 25.20 -9.80 -2.77
C LEU A 247 26.44 -10.65 -3.07
N SER A 248 27.39 -10.11 -3.84
CA SER A 248 28.62 -10.82 -4.25
C SER A 248 29.57 -11.11 -3.09
N HIS A 249 29.60 -10.24 -2.07
CA HIS A 249 30.43 -10.42 -0.87
C HIS A 249 29.73 -11.24 0.23
N CYS A 250 28.44 -11.51 0.09
CA CYS A 250 27.66 -12.23 1.07
C CYS A 250 27.85 -13.75 0.95
N ARG A 251 28.54 -14.33 1.94
CA ARG A 251 28.79 -15.78 2.05
C ARG A 251 27.54 -16.59 2.40
N MET A 252 26.56 -15.98 3.07
CA MET A 252 25.31 -16.65 3.43
C MET A 252 24.56 -17.14 2.18
N ARG A 253 24.08 -18.39 2.24
CA ARG A 253 23.40 -19.05 1.12
C ARG A 253 21.97 -18.52 0.92
N LYS A 254 21.25 -18.24 2.01
CA LYS A 254 19.85 -17.80 1.95
C LYS A 254 19.79 -16.28 1.83
N LYS A 255 19.55 -15.78 0.63
CA LYS A 255 19.49 -14.36 0.32
C LYS A 255 18.05 -13.94 0.00
N VAL A 256 17.62 -12.81 0.57
CA VAL A 256 16.32 -12.16 0.30
C VAL A 256 16.58 -10.72 -0.10
N VAL A 257 15.98 -10.23 -1.17
CA VAL A 257 15.92 -8.81 -1.50
C VAL A 257 14.48 -8.34 -1.28
N VAL A 258 14.32 -7.28 -0.50
CA VAL A 258 13.02 -6.64 -0.24
C VAL A 258 13.06 -5.17 -0.62
N THR A 259 12.07 -4.73 -1.39
CA THR A 259 11.93 -3.32 -1.76
C THR A 259 10.46 -2.90 -1.91
N ASP A 260 10.15 -1.64 -1.64
CA ASP A 260 8.96 -0.99 -2.20
C ASP A 260 9.08 -1.02 -3.75
N GLY A 261 7.97 -1.22 -4.45
CA GLY A 261 7.92 -1.17 -5.92
C GLY A 261 7.79 0.25 -6.46
N LEU A 262 6.98 1.09 -5.78
CA LEU A 262 6.81 2.51 -6.05
C LEU A 262 6.95 3.26 -4.73
N PHE A 263 8.01 4.06 -4.60
CA PHE A 263 8.38 4.69 -3.34
C PHE A 263 7.46 5.86 -3.02
N SER A 264 6.96 5.87 -1.78
CA SER A 264 5.86 6.74 -1.40
C SER A 264 6.20 8.23 -1.40
N MET A 265 7.45 8.60 -1.13
CA MET A 265 7.88 9.99 -0.95
C MET A 265 8.39 10.62 -2.24
N ASP A 266 9.24 9.91 -2.96
CA ASP A 266 9.89 10.39 -4.19
C ASP A 266 9.04 10.10 -5.44
N GLY A 267 8.22 9.05 -5.41
CA GLY A 267 7.37 8.67 -6.54
C GLY A 267 8.12 7.98 -7.68
N ASP A 268 9.35 7.53 -7.42
CA ASP A 268 10.15 6.72 -8.33
C ASP A 268 9.87 5.21 -8.17
N PHE A 269 10.18 4.47 -9.21
CA PHE A 269 9.99 3.02 -9.24
C PHE A 269 11.28 2.30 -8.89
N ALA A 270 11.17 1.16 -8.22
CA ALA A 270 12.29 0.24 -8.07
C ALA A 270 12.81 -0.20 -9.45
N PRO A 271 14.13 -0.41 -9.64
CA PRO A 271 14.72 -0.90 -10.90
C PRO A 271 14.36 -2.36 -11.17
N MET A 272 13.12 -2.62 -11.58
CA MET A 272 12.52 -3.96 -11.62
C MET A 272 13.24 -4.91 -12.59
N VAL A 273 13.72 -4.41 -13.73
CA VAL A 273 14.41 -5.21 -14.75
C VAL A 273 15.79 -5.62 -14.22
N GLU A 274 16.52 -4.68 -13.64
CA GLU A 274 17.84 -4.91 -13.05
C GLU A 274 17.75 -5.82 -11.82
N LEU A 275 16.72 -5.68 -10.99
CA LEU A 275 16.42 -6.58 -9.87
C LEU A 275 16.19 -8.01 -10.36
N ALA A 276 15.42 -8.20 -11.44
CA ALA A 276 15.20 -9.51 -12.04
C ALA A 276 16.50 -10.13 -12.56
N ASP A 277 17.39 -9.34 -13.16
CA ASP A 277 18.69 -9.83 -13.63
C ASP A 277 19.64 -10.17 -12.48
N LEU A 278 19.67 -9.36 -11.42
CA LEU A 278 20.40 -9.70 -10.20
C LEU A 278 19.85 -10.95 -9.52
N ARG A 279 18.53 -11.16 -9.56
CA ARG A 279 17.88 -12.37 -9.04
C ARG A 279 18.37 -13.60 -9.79
N LYS A 280 18.38 -13.57 -11.13
CA LYS A 280 18.91 -14.66 -11.97
C LYS A 280 20.37 -14.96 -11.64
N LYS A 281 21.18 -13.92 -11.41
CA LYS A 281 22.61 -14.04 -11.09
C LYS A 281 22.88 -14.62 -9.70
N HIS A 282 22.12 -14.19 -8.68
CA HIS A 282 22.44 -14.47 -7.27
C HIS A 282 21.48 -15.44 -6.57
N GLY A 283 20.36 -15.80 -7.20
CA GLY A 283 19.40 -16.80 -6.70
C GLY A 283 18.67 -16.40 -5.41
N PHE A 284 18.42 -15.10 -5.19
CA PHE A 284 17.71 -14.62 -4.00
C PHE A 284 16.18 -14.70 -4.13
N LEU A 285 15.48 -14.70 -2.99
CA LEU A 285 14.03 -14.48 -2.93
C LEU A 285 13.75 -12.99 -3.14
N LEU A 286 12.87 -12.64 -4.09
CA LEU A 286 12.48 -11.26 -4.35
C LEU A 286 11.10 -10.95 -3.76
N VAL A 287 11.06 -9.99 -2.84
CA VAL A 287 9.86 -9.49 -2.18
C VAL A 287 9.61 -8.04 -2.61
N ILE A 288 8.42 -7.75 -3.13
CA ILE A 288 8.02 -6.39 -3.52
C ILE A 288 6.82 -5.95 -2.68
N ASP A 289 6.95 -4.80 -2.00
CA ASP A 289 5.79 -4.06 -1.47
C ASP A 289 5.22 -3.17 -2.56
N ASP A 290 4.05 -3.55 -3.06
CA ASP A 290 3.36 -2.93 -4.18
C ASP A 290 2.15 -2.11 -3.72
N ALA A 291 2.19 -1.56 -2.49
CA ALA A 291 1.08 -0.80 -1.93
C ALA A 291 0.71 0.43 -2.77
N HIS A 292 1.68 1.09 -3.43
CA HIS A 292 1.44 2.25 -4.29
C HIS A 292 1.20 1.89 -5.76
N GLY A 293 1.58 0.70 -6.22
CA GLY A 293 1.37 0.29 -7.60
C GLY A 293 0.14 -0.58 -7.84
N THR A 294 -0.30 -1.37 -6.85
CA THR A 294 -1.49 -2.25 -6.96
C THR A 294 -2.71 -1.46 -7.44
N PHE A 295 -3.40 -1.99 -8.46
CA PHE A 295 -4.51 -1.39 -9.22
C PHE A 295 -4.15 -0.20 -10.11
N VAL A 296 -3.03 0.47 -9.88
CA VAL A 296 -2.63 1.71 -10.57
C VAL A 296 -1.72 1.41 -11.76
N CYS A 297 -0.71 0.56 -11.55
CA CYS A 297 0.31 0.22 -12.52
C CYS A 297 -0.03 -1.08 -13.25
N GLY A 298 0.45 -1.22 -14.48
CA GLY A 298 0.19 -2.35 -15.34
C GLY A 298 -1.18 -2.29 -16.03
N LYS A 299 -1.28 -3.03 -17.13
CA LYS A 299 -2.49 -3.06 -17.99
C LYS A 299 -3.73 -3.50 -17.19
N ASN A 300 -3.58 -4.52 -16.36
CA ASN A 300 -4.67 -5.11 -15.59
C ASN A 300 -4.73 -4.60 -14.14
N GLY A 301 -3.81 -3.72 -13.73
CA GLY A 301 -3.70 -3.27 -12.33
C GLY A 301 -2.95 -4.27 -11.44
N GLY A 302 -2.18 -5.17 -12.04
CA GLY A 302 -1.31 -6.13 -11.36
C GLY A 302 -0.18 -5.46 -10.58
N GLY A 303 0.08 -4.17 -10.85
CA GLY A 303 1.00 -3.31 -10.11
C GLY A 303 2.38 -3.20 -10.74
N VAL A 304 3.39 -2.78 -9.98
CA VAL A 304 4.70 -2.40 -10.54
C VAL A 304 5.35 -3.56 -11.30
N ALA A 305 5.23 -4.79 -10.80
CA ALA A 305 5.79 -5.95 -11.50
C ALA A 305 5.12 -6.20 -12.87
N GLU A 306 3.82 -5.92 -13.02
CA GLU A 306 3.13 -6.01 -14.32
C GLU A 306 3.60 -4.89 -15.27
N GLU A 307 3.74 -3.66 -14.78
CA GLU A 307 4.20 -2.50 -15.56
C GLU A 307 5.54 -2.78 -16.26
N PHE A 308 6.48 -3.40 -15.53
CA PHE A 308 7.82 -3.70 -16.04
C PHE A 308 7.96 -5.15 -16.58
N ASN A 309 6.87 -5.91 -16.69
CA ASN A 309 6.87 -7.31 -17.15
C ASN A 309 7.74 -8.27 -16.31
N CYS A 310 7.90 -8.01 -15.02
CA CYS A 310 8.68 -8.79 -14.06
C CYS A 310 7.82 -9.66 -13.12
N GLU A 311 6.54 -9.88 -13.41
CA GLU A 311 5.61 -10.63 -12.54
C GLU A 311 6.13 -12.04 -12.18
N LYS A 312 6.83 -12.69 -13.11
CA LYS A 312 7.41 -14.04 -12.93
C LYS A 312 8.69 -14.03 -12.10
N ASP A 313 9.36 -12.88 -12.01
CA ASP A 313 10.62 -12.73 -11.27
C ASP A 313 10.38 -12.39 -9.80
N VAL A 314 9.22 -11.84 -9.45
CA VAL A 314 8.84 -11.56 -8.05
C VAL A 314 8.30 -12.82 -7.39
N ASP A 315 8.83 -13.21 -6.23
CA ASP A 315 8.38 -14.41 -5.51
C ASP A 315 7.17 -14.11 -4.61
N ILE A 316 7.19 -12.95 -3.95
CA ILE A 316 6.16 -12.52 -3.00
C ILE A 316 5.80 -11.05 -3.25
N CYS A 317 4.50 -10.79 -3.46
CA CYS A 317 3.97 -9.44 -3.59
C CYS A 317 3.16 -9.08 -2.35
N ILE A 318 3.52 -7.99 -1.69
CA ILE A 318 2.74 -7.38 -0.61
C ILE A 318 1.92 -6.23 -1.19
N GLY A 319 0.72 -6.00 -0.65
CA GLY A 319 -0.05 -4.82 -0.98
C GLY A 319 -0.99 -4.38 0.13
N THR A 320 -1.66 -3.25 -0.11
CA THR A 320 -2.67 -2.68 0.78
C THR A 320 -3.99 -2.50 0.03
N LEU A 321 -5.09 -2.58 0.78
CA LEU A 321 -6.44 -2.26 0.31
C LEU A 321 -6.86 -0.84 0.74
N SER A 322 -6.00 -0.12 1.45
CA SER A 322 -6.27 1.22 2.00
C SER A 322 -5.88 2.40 1.10
N LYS A 323 -5.51 2.13 -0.15
CA LYS A 323 -5.06 3.13 -1.12
C LYS A 323 -5.98 3.08 -2.35
N ALA A 324 -5.47 2.63 -3.50
CA ALA A 324 -6.23 2.58 -4.75
C ALA A 324 -7.55 1.77 -4.67
N ALA A 325 -7.66 0.80 -3.75
CA ALA A 325 -8.88 0.04 -3.53
C ALA A 325 -9.95 0.75 -2.69
N GLY A 326 -9.62 1.87 -2.04
CA GLY A 326 -10.58 2.66 -1.23
C GLY A 326 -11.18 1.94 -0.02
N CYS A 327 -10.55 0.86 0.46
CA CYS A 327 -11.07 -0.01 1.52
C CYS A 327 -10.09 -0.10 2.71
N HIS A 328 -10.10 -1.19 3.46
CA HIS A 328 -9.14 -1.46 4.55
C HIS A 328 -8.65 -2.92 4.47
N GLY A 329 -7.40 -3.14 4.85
CA GLY A 329 -6.75 -4.45 4.73
C GLY A 329 -5.35 -4.39 4.11
N GLY A 330 -4.61 -5.48 4.24
CA GLY A 330 -3.41 -5.76 3.47
C GLY A 330 -3.40 -7.20 3.00
N PHE A 331 -2.46 -7.53 2.12
CA PHE A 331 -2.38 -8.87 1.59
C PHE A 331 -0.95 -9.28 1.21
N ILE A 332 -0.73 -10.58 1.14
CA ILE A 332 0.53 -11.20 0.71
C ILE A 332 0.19 -12.25 -0.36
N ALA A 333 0.45 -11.94 -1.63
CA ALA A 333 0.28 -12.86 -2.75
C ALA A 333 1.60 -13.63 -2.99
N CYS A 334 1.54 -14.96 -2.97
CA CYS A 334 2.71 -15.84 -2.99
C CYS A 334 2.36 -17.28 -3.40
N SER A 335 3.31 -18.22 -3.29
CA SER A 335 3.02 -19.65 -3.46
C SER A 335 2.20 -20.20 -2.29
N LYS A 336 1.51 -21.34 -2.50
CA LYS A 336 0.76 -22.01 -1.43
C LYS A 336 1.64 -22.39 -0.23
N ARG A 337 2.90 -22.76 -0.49
CA ARG A 337 3.90 -23.08 0.55
C ARG A 337 4.23 -21.86 1.40
N TRP A 338 4.46 -20.72 0.77
CA TRP A 338 4.70 -19.46 1.48
C TRP A 338 3.49 -19.05 2.32
N LYS A 339 2.27 -19.10 1.77
CA LYS A 339 1.05 -18.85 2.54
C LYS A 339 0.96 -19.72 3.79
N LEU A 340 1.22 -21.03 3.65
CA LEU A 340 1.18 -22.00 4.75
C LEU A 340 2.24 -21.73 5.83
N LEU A 341 3.42 -21.26 5.45
CA LEU A 341 4.45 -20.83 6.39
C LEU A 341 4.04 -19.55 7.12
N ILE A 342 3.57 -18.54 6.38
CA ILE A 342 3.21 -17.23 6.93
C ILE A 342 2.01 -17.36 7.88
N GLN A 343 1.01 -18.17 7.55
CA GLN A 343 -0.12 -18.39 8.48
C GLN A 343 0.29 -19.12 9.77
N SER A 344 1.40 -19.84 9.75
CA SER A 344 1.92 -20.59 10.90
C SER A 344 2.91 -19.79 11.75
N ARG A 345 3.60 -18.79 11.16
CA ARG A 345 4.70 -18.05 11.83
C ARG A 345 4.60 -16.53 11.77
N GLY A 346 3.79 -15.97 10.88
CA GLY A 346 3.57 -14.54 10.73
C GLY A 346 2.77 -13.97 11.89
N ARG A 347 3.45 -13.34 12.84
CA ARG A 347 2.87 -12.98 14.15
C ARG A 347 1.68 -12.02 14.05
N SER A 348 1.80 -10.97 13.23
CA SER A 348 0.74 -9.97 13.03
C SER A 348 -0.50 -10.52 12.31
N PHE A 349 -0.39 -11.65 11.62
CA PHE A 349 -1.52 -12.41 11.11
C PHE A 349 -2.15 -13.29 12.20
N ILE A 350 -1.32 -14.04 12.94
CA ILE A 350 -1.77 -15.02 13.94
C ILE A 350 -2.50 -14.35 15.12
N PHE A 351 -1.93 -13.25 15.62
CA PHE A 351 -2.34 -12.60 16.86
C PHE A 351 -3.16 -11.33 16.61
N SER A 352 -3.83 -11.25 15.47
CA SER A 352 -4.73 -10.14 15.14
C SER A 352 -6.10 -10.64 14.68
N THR A 353 -7.10 -9.80 14.89
CA THR A 353 -8.48 -10.04 14.45
C THR A 353 -8.53 -10.02 12.91
N ALA A 354 -9.35 -10.89 12.31
CA ALA A 354 -9.52 -10.89 10.86
C ALA A 354 -10.17 -9.59 10.36
N ILE A 355 -10.15 -9.36 9.05
CA ILE A 355 -10.79 -8.17 8.46
C ILE A 355 -12.32 -8.33 8.56
N PRO A 356 -13.09 -7.28 8.91
CA PRO A 356 -14.55 -7.36 8.93
C PRO A 356 -15.17 -7.83 7.60
N VAL A 357 -16.17 -8.71 7.67
CA VAL A 357 -16.84 -9.27 6.48
C VAL A 357 -17.37 -8.18 5.53
N PRO A 358 -18.01 -7.09 6.01
CA PRO A 358 -18.40 -5.98 5.14
C PRO A 358 -17.22 -5.33 4.41
N VAL A 359 -16.08 -5.18 5.09
CA VAL A 359 -14.87 -4.60 4.52
C VAL A 359 -14.25 -5.53 3.48
N VAL A 360 -14.24 -6.84 3.73
CA VAL A 360 -13.78 -7.84 2.76
C VAL A 360 -14.67 -7.87 1.52
N ALA A 361 -16.00 -7.77 1.70
CA ALA A 361 -16.95 -7.70 0.59
C ALA A 361 -16.76 -6.44 -0.27
N ALA A 362 -16.56 -5.28 0.37
CA ALA A 362 -16.20 -4.04 -0.32
C ALA A 362 -14.87 -4.16 -1.07
N ALA A 363 -13.83 -4.70 -0.44
CA ALA A 363 -12.54 -4.87 -1.09
C ALA A 363 -12.60 -5.83 -2.30
N HIS A 364 -13.41 -6.88 -2.23
CA HIS A 364 -13.66 -7.75 -3.38
C HIS A 364 -14.39 -7.01 -4.50
N ALA A 365 -15.42 -6.23 -4.18
CA ALA A 365 -16.07 -5.35 -5.15
C ALA A 365 -15.08 -4.35 -5.77
N ALA A 366 -14.13 -3.83 -5.00
CA ALA A 366 -13.09 -2.93 -5.49
C ALA A 366 -12.15 -3.60 -6.50
N VAL A 367 -11.77 -4.87 -6.28
CA VAL A 367 -11.00 -5.66 -7.26
C VAL A 367 -11.79 -5.79 -8.56
N GLU A 368 -13.08 -6.15 -8.48
CA GLU A 368 -13.92 -6.33 -9.66
C GLU A 368 -14.17 -5.01 -10.41
N VAL A 369 -14.44 -3.91 -9.71
CA VAL A 369 -14.56 -2.58 -10.31
C VAL A 369 -13.25 -2.17 -10.98
N ALA A 370 -12.10 -2.28 -10.29
CA ALA A 370 -10.81 -1.91 -10.86
C ALA A 370 -10.42 -2.75 -12.08
N LYS A 371 -10.89 -4.00 -12.15
CA LYS A 371 -10.67 -4.89 -13.30
C LYS A 371 -11.45 -4.44 -14.53
N HIS A 372 -12.72 -4.06 -14.36
CA HIS A 372 -13.62 -3.71 -15.46
C HIS A 372 -13.53 -2.23 -15.86
N GLU A 373 -13.39 -1.32 -14.90
CA GLU A 373 -13.29 0.14 -15.11
C GLU A 373 -11.86 0.58 -15.44
N SER A 374 -11.30 0.01 -16.50
CA SER A 374 -9.93 0.34 -16.95
C SER A 374 -9.72 1.82 -17.29
N TRP A 375 -10.80 2.59 -17.51
CA TRP A 375 -10.75 4.03 -17.71
C TRP A 375 -10.12 4.75 -16.53
N ARG A 376 -10.30 4.29 -15.28
CA ARG A 376 -9.73 4.92 -14.08
C ARG A 376 -8.21 4.91 -14.12
N ARG A 377 -7.61 3.75 -14.46
CA ARG A 377 -6.16 3.63 -14.68
C ARG A 377 -5.69 4.56 -15.80
N LYS A 378 -6.40 4.56 -16.95
CA LYS A 378 -6.05 5.47 -18.06
C LYS A 378 -6.11 6.94 -17.64
N ALA A 379 -7.12 7.32 -16.86
CA ALA A 379 -7.33 8.69 -16.39
C ALA A 379 -6.18 9.15 -15.49
N ILE A 380 -5.80 8.39 -14.45
CA ILE A 380 -4.70 8.79 -13.57
C ILE A 380 -3.36 8.92 -14.32
N TRP A 381 -3.06 8.03 -15.27
CA TRP A 381 -1.87 8.15 -16.12
C TRP A 381 -1.93 9.32 -17.10
N ASN A 382 -3.13 9.70 -17.56
CA ASN A 382 -3.31 10.94 -18.29
C ASN A 382 -3.06 12.16 -17.39
N ARG A 383 -3.39 12.13 -16.09
CA ARG A 383 -3.05 13.21 -15.14
C ARG A 383 -1.55 13.35 -14.92
N VAL A 384 -0.81 12.25 -14.89
CA VAL A 384 0.67 12.29 -14.86
C VAL A 384 1.20 13.02 -16.09
N LYS A 385 0.70 12.69 -17.28
CA LYS A 385 1.06 13.38 -18.53
C LYS A 385 0.63 14.84 -18.53
N ASP A 386 -0.56 15.14 -18.04
CA ASP A 386 -1.09 16.51 -17.93
C ASP A 386 -0.17 17.37 -17.06
N PHE A 387 0.23 16.85 -15.89
CA PHE A 387 1.15 17.53 -14.99
C PHE A 387 2.50 17.78 -15.65
N HIS A 388 3.07 16.77 -16.33
CA HIS A 388 4.31 16.92 -17.08
C HIS A 388 4.20 18.01 -18.15
N LEU A 389 3.13 18.02 -18.94
CA LEU A 389 2.93 19.00 -20.01
C LEU A 389 2.73 20.43 -19.48
N LEU A 390 2.03 20.57 -18.35
CA LEU A 390 1.75 21.88 -17.73
C LEU A 390 2.97 22.48 -17.02
N THR A 391 3.85 21.64 -16.46
CA THR A 391 4.98 22.10 -15.61
C THR A 391 6.35 21.94 -16.27
N GLY A 392 6.49 21.01 -17.21
CA GLY A 392 7.78 20.58 -17.76
C GLY A 392 8.62 19.74 -16.79
N ILE A 393 8.07 19.31 -15.64
CA ILE A 393 8.75 18.42 -14.68
C ILE A 393 8.60 16.98 -15.16
N PRO A 394 9.69 16.19 -15.28
CA PRO A 394 9.65 14.81 -15.80
C PRO A 394 9.09 13.83 -14.76
N VAL A 395 7.81 13.95 -14.44
CA VAL A 395 7.12 13.05 -13.50
C VAL A 395 6.86 11.70 -14.16
N THR A 396 7.10 10.62 -13.42
CA THR A 396 7.00 9.24 -13.92
C THR A 396 5.90 8.44 -13.25
N SER A 397 5.30 8.94 -12.17
CA SER A 397 4.22 8.27 -11.46
C SER A 397 3.15 9.26 -10.97
N PRO A 398 2.01 8.75 -10.44
CA PRO A 398 0.98 9.59 -9.81
C PRO A 398 1.39 10.22 -8.47
N ILE A 399 2.59 9.93 -7.99
CA ILE A 399 3.17 10.55 -6.79
C ILE A 399 4.25 11.51 -7.28
N ILE A 400 4.10 12.79 -6.93
CA ILE A 400 4.97 13.85 -7.41
C ILE A 400 5.61 14.52 -6.20
N SER A 401 6.94 14.42 -6.15
CA SER A 401 7.77 15.03 -5.13
C SER A 401 8.31 16.38 -5.64
N LEU A 402 7.89 17.48 -5.03
CA LEU A 402 8.39 18.82 -5.37
C LEU A 402 9.25 19.32 -4.23
N ILE A 403 10.58 19.23 -4.38
CA ILE A 403 11.54 19.68 -3.36
C ILE A 403 11.51 21.21 -3.29
N VAL A 404 11.24 21.74 -2.09
CA VAL A 404 11.15 23.18 -1.80
C VAL A 404 12.35 23.65 -0.95
N GLY A 405 13.01 22.73 -0.25
CA GLY A 405 14.22 22.99 0.53
C GLY A 405 13.93 23.15 2.02
N SER A 406 13.84 24.39 2.52
CA SER A 406 13.64 24.63 3.96
C SER A 406 12.22 24.33 4.43
N GLU A 407 12.07 24.02 5.72
CA GLU A 407 10.78 23.77 6.35
C GLU A 407 9.82 24.97 6.24
N ASP A 408 10.33 26.18 6.50
CA ASP A 408 9.54 27.42 6.40
C ASP A 408 8.99 27.63 4.98
N LYS A 409 9.80 27.43 3.93
CA LYS A 409 9.33 27.54 2.55
C LYS A 409 8.27 26.48 2.22
N ALA A 410 8.46 25.24 2.68
CA ALA A 410 7.50 24.16 2.46
C ALA A 410 6.15 24.44 3.15
N LEU A 411 6.17 24.93 4.40
CA LEU A 411 4.96 25.33 5.13
C LEU A 411 4.27 26.53 4.47
N GLN A 412 5.02 27.56 4.07
CA GLN A 412 4.46 28.71 3.34
C GLN A 412 3.80 28.29 2.02
N ALA A 413 4.44 27.40 1.25
CA ALA A 413 3.88 26.87 0.03
C ALA A 413 2.61 26.03 0.28
N SER A 414 2.60 25.19 1.32
CA SER A 414 1.42 24.43 1.72
C SER A 414 0.26 25.36 2.12
N ARG A 415 0.51 26.41 2.90
CA ARG A 415 -0.49 27.42 3.26
C ARG A 415 -1.01 28.17 2.03
N HIS A 416 -0.14 28.51 1.08
CA HIS A 416 -0.54 29.15 -0.18
C HIS A 416 -1.50 28.27 -1.00
N LEU A 417 -1.19 26.98 -1.10
CA LEU A 417 -2.05 26.01 -1.79
C LEU A 417 -3.40 25.86 -1.07
N LEU A 418 -3.39 25.78 0.26
CA LEU A 418 -4.60 25.72 1.07
C LEU A 418 -5.49 26.97 0.86
N GLN A 419 -4.90 28.18 0.82
CA GLN A 419 -5.61 29.40 0.49
C GLN A 419 -6.25 29.34 -0.90
N SER A 420 -5.53 28.76 -1.86
CA SER A 420 -5.93 28.59 -3.26
C SER A 420 -6.94 27.47 -3.50
N GLY A 421 -7.38 26.77 -2.45
CA GLY A 421 -8.40 25.72 -2.53
C GLY A 421 -7.83 24.30 -2.66
N PHE A 422 -6.53 24.09 -2.43
CA PHE A 422 -5.89 22.78 -2.58
C PHE A 422 -5.31 22.27 -1.26
N HIS A 423 -5.62 21.02 -0.94
CA HIS A 423 -4.97 20.35 0.18
C HIS A 423 -3.75 19.56 -0.32
N VAL A 424 -2.55 20.16 -0.15
CA VAL A 424 -1.24 19.57 -0.43
C VAL A 424 -0.37 19.72 0.82
N THR A 425 0.20 18.62 1.29
CA THR A 425 0.94 18.58 2.55
C THR A 425 2.43 18.81 2.34
N ALA A 426 3.03 19.64 3.20
CA ALA A 426 4.47 19.75 3.34
C ALA A 426 5.03 18.52 4.08
N ILE A 427 5.97 17.82 3.45
CA ILE A 427 6.76 16.75 4.07
C ILE A 427 8.06 17.36 4.58
N ARG A 428 8.34 17.13 5.86
CA ARG A 428 9.44 17.73 6.64
C ARG A 428 10.10 16.69 7.56
N PRO A 429 11.24 16.98 8.20
CA PRO A 429 11.82 16.09 9.20
C PRO A 429 10.79 15.66 10.27
N PRO A 430 10.87 14.41 10.78
CA PRO A 430 11.92 13.43 10.51
C PRO A 430 11.68 12.56 9.26
N THR A 431 10.60 12.79 8.50
CA THR A 431 10.25 11.98 7.31
C THR A 431 11.24 12.15 6.15
N VAL A 432 11.79 13.35 6.00
CA VAL A 432 12.82 13.66 4.99
C VAL A 432 13.98 14.42 5.65
N PRO A 433 15.20 14.35 5.10
CA PRO A 433 16.35 15.08 5.63
C PRO A 433 16.12 16.59 5.78
N PRO A 434 16.78 17.25 6.75
CA PRO A 434 16.80 18.71 6.83
C PRO A 434 17.21 19.35 5.49
N ASN A 435 16.59 20.49 5.15
CA ASN A 435 16.78 21.20 3.88
C ASN A 435 16.39 20.42 2.61
N SER A 436 15.65 19.31 2.74
CA SER A 436 15.04 18.58 1.62
C SER A 436 13.51 18.46 1.75
N CYS A 437 12.90 19.42 2.48
CA CYS A 437 11.46 19.52 2.64
C CYS A 437 10.80 19.70 1.27
N ARG A 438 9.60 19.15 1.13
CA ARG A 438 8.96 18.99 -0.17
C ARG A 438 7.45 19.04 -0.06
N LEU A 439 6.79 19.39 -1.16
CA LEU A 439 5.35 19.17 -1.32
C LEU A 439 5.17 17.83 -2.00
N ARG A 440 4.36 16.97 -1.40
CA ARG A 440 3.99 15.68 -1.98
C ARG A 440 2.60 15.81 -2.60
N VAL A 441 2.55 15.86 -3.92
CA VAL A 441 1.31 15.85 -4.70
C VAL A 441 0.99 14.41 -5.08
N ALA A 442 -0.22 13.97 -4.78
CA ALA A 442 -0.75 12.67 -5.15
C ALA A 442 -1.96 12.87 -6.08
N LEU A 443 -1.84 12.35 -7.29
CA LEU A 443 -2.87 12.44 -8.32
C LEU A 443 -3.92 11.35 -8.11
N CYS A 444 -5.14 11.64 -8.54
CA CYS A 444 -6.27 10.72 -8.55
C CYS A 444 -6.87 10.65 -9.96
N ALA A 445 -7.40 9.49 -10.32
CA ALA A 445 -8.13 9.27 -11.58
C ALA A 445 -9.28 10.28 -11.78
N VAL A 446 -9.85 10.77 -10.69
CA VAL A 446 -11.05 11.63 -10.70
C VAL A 446 -10.72 13.11 -10.65
N HIS A 447 -9.45 13.50 -10.60
CA HIS A 447 -9.06 14.89 -10.87
C HIS A 447 -9.45 15.26 -12.31
N THR A 448 -9.93 16.47 -12.52
CA THR A 448 -10.24 16.99 -13.85
C THR A 448 -9.01 17.65 -14.46
N ARG A 449 -9.05 17.93 -15.77
CA ARG A 449 -8.01 18.73 -16.42
C ARG A 449 -7.94 20.15 -15.83
N GLU A 450 -9.10 20.72 -15.49
CA GLU A 450 -9.20 22.02 -14.83
C GLU A 450 -8.56 22.02 -13.44
N ASP A 451 -8.74 20.95 -12.65
CA ASP A 451 -8.05 20.82 -11.36
C ASP A 451 -6.52 20.87 -11.55
N MET A 452 -5.99 20.22 -12.59
CA MET A 452 -4.56 20.21 -12.90
C MET A 452 -4.06 21.59 -13.30
N GLU A 453 -4.81 22.31 -14.13
CA GLU A 453 -4.47 23.66 -14.58
C GLU A 453 -4.48 24.65 -13.40
N ASN A 454 -5.50 24.58 -12.56
CA ASN A 454 -5.60 25.43 -11.37
C ASN A 454 -4.52 25.10 -10.32
N LEU A 455 -4.23 23.81 -10.09
CA LEU A 455 -3.17 23.38 -9.18
C LEU A 455 -1.80 23.87 -9.66
N THR A 456 -1.48 23.66 -10.94
CA THR A 456 -0.17 24.03 -11.49
C THR A 456 0.03 25.54 -11.51
N ALA A 457 -1.02 26.32 -11.77
CA ALA A 457 -0.99 27.78 -11.63
C ALA A 457 -0.77 28.25 -10.18
N ALA A 458 -1.31 27.53 -9.20
CA ALA A 458 -1.05 27.82 -7.78
C ALA A 458 0.38 27.43 -7.38
N LEU A 459 0.87 26.27 -7.84
CA LEU A 459 2.24 25.80 -7.60
C LEU A 459 3.30 26.74 -8.19
N SER A 460 3.07 27.31 -9.37
CA SER A 460 4.04 28.20 -10.03
C SER A 460 4.31 29.50 -9.26
N ARG A 461 3.47 29.85 -8.28
CA ARG A 461 3.68 31.01 -7.40
C ARG A 461 4.66 30.75 -6.26
N CYS A 462 4.86 29.48 -5.90
CA CYS A 462 5.73 29.08 -4.79
C CYS A 462 6.89 28.18 -5.21
N ILE A 463 6.84 27.60 -6.41
CA ILE A 463 7.86 26.70 -6.97
C ILE A 463 8.23 27.16 -8.38
N ASN A 464 9.53 27.30 -8.64
CA ASN A 464 10.03 27.50 -10.00
C ASN A 464 10.24 26.13 -10.66
N PHE A 465 9.44 25.83 -11.68
CA PHE A 465 9.51 24.54 -12.39
C PHE A 465 10.80 24.33 -13.21
N GLN A 466 11.58 25.39 -13.45
CA GLN A 466 12.88 25.25 -14.11
C GLN A 466 13.96 24.74 -13.14
N ASP A 467 13.86 25.11 -11.86
CA ASP A 467 14.84 24.75 -10.83
C ASP A 467 14.64 23.30 -10.32
N THR A 468 13.44 22.74 -10.48
CA THR A 468 13.13 21.37 -10.06
C THR A 468 13.73 20.29 -10.95
N ARG A 469 14.35 20.65 -12.09
CA ARG A 469 15.03 19.69 -12.99
C ARG A 469 16.40 19.21 -12.48
N ILE A 470 16.94 19.80 -11.41
CA ILE A 470 18.37 19.71 -11.05
C ILE A 470 18.65 18.70 -9.92
N TYR A 471 17.66 18.02 -9.36
CA TYR A 471 17.82 17.29 -8.10
C TYR A 471 18.15 15.78 -8.20
N ASP A 472 18.49 15.26 -9.39
CA ASP A 472 18.92 13.85 -9.57
C ASP A 472 20.19 13.46 -8.75
N ASP A 473 20.91 14.42 -8.16
CA ASP A 473 22.23 14.20 -7.55
C ASP A 473 22.31 14.21 -6.00
N PHE A 474 21.22 14.46 -5.27
CA PHE A 474 21.29 14.54 -3.80
C PHE A 474 21.06 13.18 -3.11
N ASN A 475 22.13 12.38 -3.03
CA ASN A 475 22.28 11.13 -2.27
C ASN A 475 22.18 11.26 -0.72
N GLY A 476 21.56 12.32 -0.21
CA GLY A 476 21.50 12.64 1.21
C GLY A 476 20.28 12.07 1.91
N TYR A 477 20.08 10.75 1.95
CA TYR A 477 18.94 10.15 2.64
C TYR A 477 19.15 10.07 4.16
N ALA A 478 18.20 10.59 4.92
CA ALA A 478 18.19 10.55 6.37
C ALA A 478 17.77 9.16 6.84
N ARG A 479 18.51 8.60 7.79
CA ARG A 479 18.18 7.33 8.44
C ARG A 479 17.09 7.57 9.49
N LEU A 480 16.00 6.81 9.42
CA LEU A 480 15.01 6.64 10.50
C LEU A 480 15.25 5.36 11.29
#